data_AF-A0A059J7M9-F1
#
_entry.id   AF-A0A059J7M9-F1
#
_cell.length_a   1.000
_cell.length_b   1.000
_cell.length_c   1.000
_cell.angle_alpha   90.00
_cell.angle_beta   90.00
_cell.angle_gamma   90.00
#
_symmetry.space_group_name_H-M   'P 1'
#
loop_
_entity.id
_entity.type
_entity.pdbx_description
1 polymer ?
#
loop_
_entity_poly.entity_id
_entity_poly.type
_entity_poly.pdbx_seq_one_letter_code
_entity_poly.pdbx_strand_id
1 'polypeptide(L)'
;MITAEKKKGREYERLVSEEAEDIYPELIQSQRRWGARRVMEIAVYTAVISVVALALGLFIGISWPSSRYIGQDGYLVPSGTVQGPWHRNHTFTQTPTKESEEAWNSLMPMGRGFVHHPELAPYTSLVAVFHELHCLHTIWMAYHILLDRNQAAKEGRPPDPFLGQTTLVSPSHMGHCADYLRQAIMCAADTNLEPIDKNGNSDGWNMIRTCRDFDGVHSWSSSWANTTERGVID
;
A
#
# COMPACT_ATOMS: atom_id res chain seq x y z
N MET A 1 -56.77 -34.92 -40.18
CA MET A 1 -56.19 -36.24 -40.54
C MET A 1 -54.85 -36.51 -39.86
N ILE A 2 -53.89 -35.56 -39.82
CA ILE A 2 -52.52 -35.75 -39.26
C ILE A 2 -52.50 -36.16 -37.76
N THR A 3 -53.45 -35.70 -36.96
CA THR A 3 -53.54 -36.03 -35.52
C THR A 3 -53.99 -37.45 -35.22
N ALA A 4 -54.75 -38.09 -36.12
CA ALA A 4 -55.24 -39.46 -35.94
C ALA A 4 -54.14 -40.49 -36.24
N GLU A 5 -53.33 -40.27 -37.27
CA GLU A 5 -52.16 -41.10 -37.57
C GLU A 5 -51.07 -41.00 -36.49
N LYS A 6 -50.78 -39.79 -35.99
CA LYS A 6 -49.86 -39.64 -34.83
C LYS A 6 -50.38 -40.29 -33.55
N LYS A 7 -51.69 -40.50 -33.42
CA LYS A 7 -52.29 -41.18 -32.27
C LYS A 7 -52.19 -42.70 -32.42
N LYS A 8 -52.52 -43.23 -33.61
CA LYS A 8 -52.32 -44.64 -33.97
C LYS A 8 -50.85 -45.09 -33.93
N GLY A 9 -49.93 -44.25 -34.42
CA GLY A 9 -48.49 -44.54 -34.35
C GLY A 9 -47.98 -44.64 -32.91
N ARG A 10 -48.40 -43.72 -32.04
CA ARG A 10 -48.04 -43.77 -30.60
C ARG A 10 -48.70 -44.92 -29.85
N GLU A 11 -49.91 -45.32 -30.25
CA GLU A 11 -50.59 -46.48 -29.68
C GLU A 11 -49.91 -47.79 -30.12
N TYR A 12 -49.51 -47.89 -31.39
CA TYR A 12 -48.72 -49.01 -31.90
C TYR A 12 -47.35 -49.11 -31.23
N GLU A 13 -46.60 -48.00 -31.12
CA GLU A 13 -45.31 -47.97 -30.41
C GLU A 13 -45.46 -48.38 -28.94
N ARG A 14 -46.56 -47.95 -28.28
CA ARG A 14 -46.83 -48.35 -26.89
C ARG A 14 -47.09 -49.86 -26.78
N LEU A 15 -47.93 -50.42 -27.65
CA LEU A 15 -48.23 -51.85 -27.67
C LEU A 15 -46.96 -52.68 -27.93
N VAL A 16 -46.13 -52.27 -28.89
CA VAL A 16 -44.84 -52.92 -29.17
C VAL A 16 -43.88 -52.80 -27.97
N SER A 17 -43.90 -51.69 -27.23
CA SER A 17 -43.08 -51.54 -26.03
C SER A 17 -43.56 -52.38 -24.85
N GLU A 18 -44.87 -52.51 -24.66
CA GLU A 18 -45.48 -53.37 -23.63
C GLU A 18 -45.19 -54.85 -23.94
N GLU A 19 -45.31 -55.25 -25.20
CA GLU A 19 -45.01 -56.62 -25.65
C GLU A 19 -43.52 -56.95 -25.51
N ALA A 20 -42.62 -55.98 -25.76
CA ALA A 20 -41.19 -56.15 -25.51
C ALA A 20 -40.86 -56.28 -24.01
N GLU A 21 -41.57 -55.55 -23.14
CA GLU A 21 -41.44 -55.68 -21.67
C GLU A 21 -41.87 -57.06 -21.16
N ASP A 22 -42.90 -57.66 -21.75
CA ASP A 22 -43.37 -59.00 -21.38
C ASP A 22 -42.46 -60.13 -21.90
N ILE A 23 -41.89 -59.99 -23.10
CA ILE A 23 -41.04 -61.04 -23.71
C ILE A 23 -39.61 -61.05 -23.13
N TYR A 24 -39.06 -59.87 -22.79
CA TYR A 24 -37.69 -59.75 -22.30
C TYR A 24 -37.58 -58.93 -20.99
N PRO A 25 -38.33 -59.28 -19.93
CA PRO A 25 -38.42 -58.48 -18.71
C PRO A 25 -37.06 -58.35 -18.00
N GLU A 26 -36.29 -59.44 -17.93
CA GLU A 26 -34.98 -59.45 -17.29
C GLU A 26 -33.95 -58.58 -18.03
N LEU A 27 -33.97 -58.61 -19.37
CA LEU A 27 -33.05 -57.83 -20.20
C LEU A 27 -33.33 -56.32 -20.06
N ILE A 28 -34.60 -55.91 -20.17
CA ILE A 28 -35.01 -54.50 -20.03
C ILE A 28 -34.77 -53.99 -18.62
N GLN A 29 -35.05 -54.81 -17.59
CA GLN A 29 -34.76 -54.46 -16.21
C GLN A 29 -33.25 -54.36 -15.96
N SER A 30 -32.43 -55.24 -16.56
CA SER A 30 -30.96 -55.16 -16.49
C SER A 30 -30.42 -53.89 -17.17
N GLN A 31 -30.96 -53.50 -18.33
CA GLN A 31 -30.58 -52.28 -19.03
C GLN A 31 -30.99 -51.03 -18.26
N ARG A 32 -32.20 -50.99 -17.67
CA ARG A 32 -32.64 -49.90 -16.79
C ARG A 32 -31.76 -49.79 -15.55
N ARG A 33 -31.42 -50.91 -14.90
CA ARG A 33 -30.49 -50.94 -13.75
C ARG A 33 -29.08 -50.48 -14.15
N TRP A 34 -28.60 -50.88 -15.33
CA TRP A 34 -27.30 -50.46 -15.85
C TRP A 34 -27.28 -48.97 -16.17
N GLY A 35 -28.32 -48.46 -16.83
CA GLY A 35 -28.50 -47.02 -17.09
C GLY A 35 -28.61 -46.20 -15.81
N ALA A 36 -29.41 -46.64 -14.84
CA ALA A 36 -29.54 -45.97 -13.54
C ALA A 36 -28.21 -45.95 -12.77
N ARG A 37 -27.44 -47.05 -12.79
CA ARG A 37 -26.09 -47.10 -12.19
C ARG A 37 -25.13 -46.12 -12.87
N ARG A 38 -25.11 -46.06 -14.20
CA ARG A 38 -24.29 -45.11 -14.96
C ARG A 38 -24.64 -43.66 -14.69
N VAL A 39 -25.94 -43.34 -14.61
CA VAL A 39 -26.41 -41.99 -14.26
C VAL A 39 -25.99 -41.62 -12.83
N MET A 40 -26.12 -42.54 -11.88
CA MET A 40 -25.66 -42.33 -10.50
C MET A 40 -24.15 -42.16 -10.41
N GLU A 41 -23.35 -42.96 -11.13
CA GLU A 41 -21.90 -42.80 -11.21
C GLU A 41 -21.53 -41.41 -11.72
N ILE A 42 -22.12 -40.98 -12.84
CA ILE A 42 -21.87 -39.64 -13.41
C ILE A 42 -22.26 -38.54 -12.41
N ALA A 43 -23.43 -38.65 -11.76
CA ALA A 43 -23.90 -37.68 -10.78
C ALA A 43 -22.97 -37.59 -9.56
N VAL A 44 -22.41 -38.71 -9.10
CA VAL A 44 -21.43 -38.73 -8.01
C VAL A 44 -20.13 -38.08 -8.45
N TYR A 45 -19.60 -38.40 -9.64
CA TYR A 45 -18.37 -37.79 -10.15
C TYR A 45 -18.52 -36.28 -10.32
N THR A 46 -19.63 -35.81 -10.88
CA THR A 46 -19.87 -34.36 -11.05
C THR A 46 -20.02 -33.65 -9.72
N ALA A 47 -20.68 -34.24 -8.73
CA ALA A 47 -20.77 -33.70 -7.37
C ALA A 47 -19.38 -33.60 -6.71
N VAL A 48 -18.57 -34.66 -6.79
CA VAL A 48 -17.21 -34.68 -6.22
C VAL A 48 -16.32 -33.63 -6.89
N ILE A 49 -16.31 -33.55 -8.21
CA ILE A 49 -15.53 -32.54 -8.95
C ILE A 49 -15.98 -31.13 -8.56
N SER A 50 -17.28 -30.89 -8.41
CA SER A 50 -17.82 -29.58 -8.01
C SER A 50 -17.38 -29.19 -6.60
N VAL A 51 -17.40 -30.13 -5.65
CA VAL A 51 -16.94 -29.90 -4.27
C VAL A 51 -15.44 -29.64 -4.24
N VAL A 52 -14.64 -30.41 -4.99
CA VAL A 52 -13.19 -30.21 -5.08
C VAL A 52 -12.85 -28.87 -5.72
N ALA A 53 -13.53 -28.50 -6.81
CA ALA A 53 -13.36 -27.20 -7.47
C ALA A 53 -13.73 -26.03 -6.55
N LEU A 54 -14.83 -26.16 -5.79
CA LEU A 54 -15.23 -25.15 -4.79
C LEU A 54 -14.19 -25.03 -3.67
N ALA A 55 -13.72 -26.17 -3.13
CA ALA A 55 -12.71 -26.19 -2.07
C ALA A 55 -11.38 -25.59 -2.54
N LEU A 56 -10.93 -25.93 -3.75
CA LEU A 56 -9.73 -25.34 -4.37
C LEU A 56 -9.92 -23.85 -4.64
N GLY A 57 -11.08 -23.43 -5.17
CA GLY A 57 -11.39 -22.03 -5.39
C GLY A 57 -11.41 -21.21 -4.10
N LEU A 58 -11.97 -21.76 -3.02
CA LEU A 58 -11.95 -21.15 -1.69
C LEU A 58 -10.53 -21.12 -1.11
N PHE A 59 -9.77 -22.21 -1.24
CA PHE A 59 -8.39 -22.25 -0.77
C PHE A 59 -7.51 -21.25 -1.51
N ILE A 60 -7.59 -21.18 -2.83
CA ILE A 60 -6.88 -20.20 -3.65
C ILE A 60 -7.35 -18.79 -3.29
N GLY A 61 -8.65 -18.54 -3.22
CA GLY A 61 -9.19 -17.21 -2.88
C GLY A 61 -8.82 -16.73 -1.47
N ILE A 62 -8.72 -17.63 -0.49
CA ILE A 62 -8.30 -17.33 0.88
C ILE A 62 -6.78 -17.16 0.98
N SER A 63 -6.01 -17.94 0.20
CA SER A 63 -4.55 -17.97 0.25
C SER A 63 -3.87 -16.98 -0.71
N TRP A 64 -4.61 -16.44 -1.68
CA TRP A 64 -4.09 -15.47 -2.65
C TRP A 64 -4.09 -14.07 -2.03
N PRO A 65 -2.93 -13.41 -1.84
CA PRO A 65 -2.83 -12.18 -1.02
C PRO A 65 -3.42 -10.90 -1.64
N SER A 66 -4.08 -10.95 -2.80
CA SER A 66 -4.35 -9.75 -3.60
C SER A 66 -5.63 -8.98 -3.23
N SER A 67 -6.50 -9.51 -2.36
CA SER A 67 -7.84 -8.92 -2.15
C SER A 67 -8.19 -8.52 -0.71
N ARG A 68 -7.30 -8.70 0.28
CA ARG A 68 -7.63 -8.36 1.69
C ARG A 68 -7.39 -6.89 2.09
N TYR A 69 -6.96 -6.01 1.18
CA TYR A 69 -6.57 -4.63 1.53
C TYR A 69 -7.09 -3.51 0.60
N ILE A 70 -8.02 -3.79 -0.31
CA ILE A 70 -8.63 -2.72 -1.11
C ILE A 70 -9.87 -2.20 -0.37
N GLY A 71 -9.65 -1.11 0.39
CA GLY A 71 -10.59 -0.11 0.92
C GLY A 71 -12.07 -0.47 1.02
N GLN A 72 -12.58 -0.58 2.25
CA GLN A 72 -14.04 -0.56 2.46
C GLN A 72 -14.69 0.80 2.14
N ASP A 73 -13.92 1.90 2.08
CA ASP A 73 -14.48 3.26 1.96
C ASP A 73 -13.85 4.13 0.84
N GLY A 74 -12.97 3.56 0.00
CA GLY A 74 -12.26 4.33 -1.05
C GLY A 74 -11.09 5.20 -0.57
N TYR A 75 -10.76 5.20 0.72
CA TYR A 75 -9.53 5.81 1.26
C TYR A 75 -8.34 4.84 1.12
N LEU A 76 -7.28 5.24 0.41
CA LEU A 76 -5.95 4.56 0.37
C LEU A 76 -4.90 5.69 0.34
N VAL A 77 -3.84 5.78 1.17
CA VAL A 77 -2.92 4.82 1.82
C VAL A 77 -2.65 5.27 3.30
N PRO A 78 -2.45 4.37 4.29
CA PRO A 78 -1.07 3.98 4.62
C PRO A 78 -0.91 2.48 4.92
N SER A 79 -0.05 1.79 4.17
CA SER A 79 0.36 0.39 4.40
C SER A 79 1.28 0.22 5.63
N GLY A 80 1.09 1.05 6.66
CA GLY A 80 1.95 1.16 7.83
C GLY A 80 1.58 0.21 8.96
N THR A 81 2.56 -0.15 9.77
CA THR A 81 2.40 -1.01 10.97
C THR A 81 2.62 -0.25 12.27
N VAL A 82 3.14 0.97 12.20
CA VAL A 82 3.41 1.81 13.37
C VAL A 82 2.21 2.69 13.61
N GLN A 83 1.67 2.66 14.83
CA GLN A 83 0.59 3.54 15.26
C GLN A 83 1.03 4.36 16.46
N GLY A 84 0.66 5.64 16.44
CA GLY A 84 0.93 6.51 17.57
C GLY A 84 0.37 7.91 17.34
N PRO A 85 0.11 8.65 18.43
CA PRO A 85 -0.17 10.07 18.34
C PRO A 85 1.06 10.82 17.84
N TRP A 86 0.87 11.76 16.92
CA TRP A 86 1.90 12.76 16.65
C TRP A 86 1.97 13.75 17.80
N HIS A 87 3.19 14.02 18.25
CA HIS A 87 3.47 15.01 19.27
C HIS A 87 4.35 16.11 18.70
N ARG A 88 4.05 17.35 19.09
CA ARG A 88 4.89 18.48 18.77
C ARG A 88 6.24 18.32 19.46
N ASN A 89 7.32 18.43 18.70
CA ASN A 89 8.67 18.47 19.23
C ASN A 89 9.31 19.83 18.88
N HIS A 90 9.42 20.70 19.89
CA HIS A 90 9.91 22.06 19.72
C HIS A 90 11.37 22.13 19.25
N THR A 91 12.16 21.09 19.51
CA THR A 91 13.57 21.00 19.11
C THR A 91 13.76 21.12 17.60
N PHE A 92 12.79 20.62 16.81
CA PHE A 92 12.84 20.68 15.34
C PHE A 92 12.25 21.98 14.75
N THR A 93 11.59 22.81 15.57
CA THR A 93 10.86 24.01 15.12
C THR A 93 11.34 25.30 15.78
N GLN A 94 12.38 25.23 16.62
CA GLN A 94 12.98 26.40 17.24
C GLN A 94 14.03 27.03 16.32
N THR A 95 14.42 28.27 16.63
CA THR A 95 15.58 28.91 15.99
C THR A 95 16.78 27.96 16.04
N PRO A 96 17.50 27.75 14.93
CA PRO A 96 18.62 26.83 14.88
C PRO A 96 19.64 27.07 16.00
N THR A 97 20.00 25.98 16.67
CA THR A 97 20.93 25.86 17.79
C THR A 97 21.72 24.57 17.62
N LYS A 98 22.80 24.39 18.38
CA LYS A 98 23.53 23.10 18.38
C LYS A 98 22.61 21.90 18.67
N GLU A 99 21.74 22.03 19.67
CA GLU A 99 20.81 20.97 20.05
C GLU A 99 19.80 20.64 18.94
N SER A 100 19.23 21.66 18.29
CA SER A 100 18.30 21.43 17.17
C SER A 100 19.00 20.78 15.98
N GLU A 101 20.24 21.18 15.66
CA GLU A 101 21.01 20.55 14.59
C GLU A 101 21.38 19.10 14.92
N GLU A 102 21.72 18.79 16.17
CA GLU A 102 21.95 17.41 16.60
C GLU A 102 20.67 16.56 16.47
N ALA A 103 19.51 17.12 16.80
CA ALA A 103 18.22 16.47 16.62
C ALA A 103 17.91 16.19 15.14
N TRP A 104 18.08 17.20 14.26
CA TRP A 104 17.93 17.03 12.81
C TRP A 104 18.89 15.96 12.26
N ASN A 105 20.16 16.03 12.64
CA ASN A 105 21.19 15.08 12.22
C ASN A 105 20.91 13.65 12.69
N SER A 106 20.22 13.46 13.82
CA SER A 106 19.85 12.13 14.32
C SER A 106 18.84 11.40 13.44
N LEU A 107 18.05 12.14 12.64
CA LEU A 107 17.09 11.56 11.70
C LEU A 107 17.78 10.92 10.47
N MET A 108 19.04 11.26 10.22
CA MET A 108 19.79 10.74 9.08
C MET A 108 20.49 9.44 9.45
N PRO A 109 20.38 8.40 8.62
CA PRO A 109 21.12 7.16 8.81
C PRO A 109 22.60 7.37 8.50
N MET A 110 23.41 6.37 8.83
CA MET A 110 24.79 6.33 8.34
C MET A 110 24.79 6.41 6.81
N GLY A 111 25.71 7.19 6.25
CA GLY A 111 25.79 7.41 4.81
C GLY A 111 24.72 8.37 4.27
N ARG A 112 24.04 9.12 5.15
CA ARG A 112 23.04 10.16 4.81
C ARG A 112 21.89 9.66 3.94
N GLY A 113 21.64 8.35 3.92
CA GLY A 113 20.58 7.73 3.13
C GLY A 113 21.01 7.22 1.76
N PHE A 114 22.28 7.42 1.37
CA PHE A 114 22.84 6.83 0.15
C PHE A 114 23.13 5.36 0.38
N VAL A 115 22.45 4.51 -0.39
CA VAL A 115 22.53 3.06 -0.29
C VAL A 115 23.07 2.44 -1.57
N HIS A 116 23.74 1.30 -1.42
CA HIS A 116 24.06 0.40 -2.52
C HIS A 116 23.64 -1.01 -2.13
N HIS A 117 22.71 -1.60 -2.88
CA HIS A 117 22.16 -2.93 -2.62
C HIS A 117 22.16 -3.76 -3.91
N PRO A 118 22.70 -5.00 -3.92
CA PRO A 118 22.93 -5.76 -5.15
C PRO A 118 21.68 -5.95 -6.03
N GLU A 119 20.51 -6.17 -5.42
CA GLU A 119 19.24 -6.35 -6.15
C GLU A 119 18.37 -5.08 -6.22
N LEU A 120 18.10 -4.43 -5.07
CA LEU A 120 17.17 -3.30 -4.97
C LEU A 120 17.76 -1.95 -5.42
N ALA A 121 19.07 -1.77 -5.34
CA ALA A 121 19.77 -0.54 -5.68
C ALA A 121 21.18 -0.84 -6.22
N PRO A 122 21.28 -1.49 -7.41
CA PRO A 122 22.57 -1.93 -7.98
C PRO A 122 23.51 -0.77 -8.31
N TYR A 123 22.99 0.46 -8.34
CA TYR A 123 23.74 1.69 -8.38
C TYR A 123 23.42 2.50 -7.12
N THR A 124 24.39 3.31 -6.65
CA THR A 124 24.19 4.21 -5.52
C THR A 124 22.89 5.00 -5.71
N SER A 125 21.97 4.81 -4.78
CA SER A 125 20.64 5.41 -4.79
C SER A 125 20.39 6.07 -3.45
N LEU A 126 19.58 7.13 -3.43
CA LEU A 126 19.18 7.80 -2.19
C LEU A 126 17.77 7.33 -1.82
N VAL A 127 17.57 6.89 -0.58
CA VAL A 127 16.22 6.60 -0.09
C VAL A 127 15.46 7.92 0.03
N ALA A 128 14.30 8.02 -0.61
CA ALA A 128 13.56 9.27 -0.81
C ALA A 128 13.31 10.05 0.49
N VAL A 129 12.93 9.38 1.58
CA VAL A 129 12.65 10.04 2.88
C VAL A 129 13.82 10.86 3.40
N PHE A 130 15.08 10.45 3.14
CA PHE A 130 16.25 11.23 3.59
C PHE A 130 16.52 12.42 2.68
N HIS A 131 16.15 12.36 1.39
CA HIS A 131 16.16 13.52 0.51
C HIS A 131 15.06 14.53 0.88
N GLU A 132 13.88 14.03 1.25
CA GLU A 132 12.78 14.86 1.75
C GLU A 132 13.17 15.59 3.04
N LEU A 133 13.82 14.90 3.99
CA LEU A 133 14.35 15.50 5.22
C LEU A 133 15.43 16.56 4.94
N HIS A 134 16.36 16.29 4.01
CA HIS A 134 17.34 17.28 3.54
C HIS A 134 16.66 18.55 3.00
N CYS A 135 15.67 18.38 2.12
CA CYS A 135 14.92 19.50 1.55
C CYS A 135 14.18 20.31 2.63
N LEU A 136 13.50 19.61 3.55
CA LEU A 136 12.73 20.24 4.63
C LEU A 136 13.64 21.07 5.55
N HIS A 137 14.76 20.50 6.01
CA HIS A 137 15.70 21.21 6.87
C HIS A 137 16.35 22.39 6.15
N THR A 138 16.67 22.24 4.85
CA THR A 138 17.25 23.34 4.07
C THR A 138 16.29 24.52 3.94
N ILE A 139 15.01 24.26 3.70
CA ILE A 139 13.95 25.30 3.68
C ILE A 139 13.85 25.97 5.05
N TRP A 140 13.89 25.18 6.13
CA TRP A 140 13.85 25.68 7.50
C TRP A 140 15.03 26.62 7.82
N MET A 141 16.25 26.22 7.48
CA MET A 141 17.45 27.03 7.64
C MET A 141 17.37 28.34 6.83
N ALA A 142 16.93 28.26 5.57
CA ALA A 142 16.77 29.43 4.72
C ALA A 142 15.78 30.45 5.32
N TYR A 143 14.65 29.98 5.88
CA TYR A 143 13.67 30.83 6.57
C TYR A 143 14.31 31.60 7.72
N HIS A 144 15.05 30.93 8.61
CA HIS A 144 15.69 31.58 9.76
C HIS A 144 16.79 32.55 9.37
N ILE A 145 17.60 32.23 8.36
CA ILE A 145 18.62 33.13 7.83
C ILE A 145 17.98 34.43 7.32
N LEU A 146 16.87 34.34 6.59
CA LEU A 146 16.16 35.51 6.08
C LEU A 146 15.54 36.35 7.20
N LEU A 147 14.94 35.70 8.20
CA LEU A 147 14.39 36.40 9.38
C LEU A 147 15.47 37.17 10.14
N ASP A 148 16.58 36.50 10.48
CA ASP A 148 17.65 37.11 11.24
C ASP A 148 18.29 38.26 10.46
N ARG A 149 18.58 38.10 9.16
CA ARG A 149 19.13 39.19 8.33
C ARG A 149 18.20 40.40 8.29
N ASN A 150 16.89 40.19 8.14
CA ASN A 150 15.91 41.27 8.14
C ASN A 150 15.85 41.99 9.49
N GLN A 151 15.92 41.23 10.59
CA GLN A 151 15.90 41.81 11.94
C GLN A 151 17.20 42.55 12.25
N ALA A 152 18.34 41.93 11.96
CA ALA A 152 19.67 42.51 12.13
C ALA A 152 19.80 43.85 11.38
N ALA A 153 19.29 43.92 10.15
CA ALA A 153 19.25 45.15 9.36
C ALA A 153 18.41 46.27 10.00
N LYS A 154 17.25 45.94 10.61
CA LYS A 154 16.41 46.92 11.33
C LYS A 154 17.06 47.43 12.61
N GLU A 155 17.79 46.55 13.30
CA GLU A 155 18.41 46.84 14.60
C GLU A 155 19.83 47.42 14.45
N GLY A 156 20.39 47.46 13.25
CA GLY A 156 21.78 47.90 13.01
C GLY A 156 22.83 46.99 13.64
N ARG A 157 22.49 45.72 13.89
CA ARG A 157 23.39 44.71 14.46
C ARG A 157 23.91 43.75 13.37
N PRO A 158 25.03 43.05 13.59
CA PRO A 158 25.40 41.94 12.73
C PRO A 158 24.37 40.78 12.81
N PRO A 159 24.20 40.01 11.72
CA PRO A 159 23.46 38.74 11.73
C PRO A 159 24.04 37.75 12.74
N ASP A 160 23.23 36.77 13.14
CA ASP A 160 23.61 35.70 14.05
C ASP A 160 24.79 34.89 13.46
N PRO A 161 25.89 34.71 14.21
CA PRO A 161 27.08 34.00 13.72
C PRO A 161 26.85 32.51 13.40
N PHE A 162 25.87 31.85 14.04
CA PHE A 162 25.52 30.46 13.77
C PHE A 162 24.81 30.35 12.42
N LEU A 163 23.84 31.23 12.16
CA LEU A 163 23.11 31.29 10.88
C LEU A 163 23.96 31.86 9.73
N GLY A 164 24.99 32.64 10.04
CA GLY A 164 25.93 33.19 9.07
C GLY A 164 26.90 32.17 8.46
N GLN A 165 27.03 30.97 9.05
CA GLN A 165 27.93 29.91 8.60
C GLN A 165 27.29 28.96 7.59
N THR A 166 25.94 28.91 7.53
CA THR A 166 25.22 28.02 6.63
C THR A 166 25.33 28.53 5.19
N THR A 167 25.78 27.66 4.29
CA THR A 167 25.90 27.92 2.85
C THR A 167 24.57 28.41 2.28
N LEU A 168 24.59 29.56 1.60
CA LEU A 168 23.40 30.09 0.92
C LEU A 168 22.98 29.13 -0.19
N VAL A 169 21.89 28.41 0.03
CA VAL A 169 21.31 27.51 -0.97
C VAL A 169 20.74 28.34 -2.12
N SER A 170 21.11 28.01 -3.36
CA SER A 170 20.75 28.84 -4.51
C SER A 170 19.22 28.86 -4.72
N PRO A 171 18.65 29.94 -5.28
CA PRO A 171 17.21 30.00 -5.58
C PRO A 171 16.72 28.84 -6.46
N SER A 172 17.57 28.39 -7.40
CA SER A 172 17.27 27.24 -8.25
C SER A 172 17.21 25.93 -7.46
N HIS A 173 18.08 25.78 -6.44
CA HIS A 173 18.05 24.61 -5.58
C HIS A 173 16.77 24.62 -4.73
N MET A 174 16.40 25.77 -4.15
CA MET A 174 15.15 25.91 -3.39
C MET A 174 13.89 25.67 -4.22
N GLY A 175 13.89 26.10 -5.49
CA GLY A 175 12.79 25.82 -6.41
C GLY A 175 12.56 24.32 -6.63
N HIS A 176 13.63 23.52 -6.74
CA HIS A 176 13.45 22.08 -6.89
C HIS A 176 13.05 21.41 -5.57
N CYS A 177 13.56 21.86 -4.41
CA CYS A 177 13.17 21.26 -3.12
C CYS A 177 11.68 21.41 -2.88
N ALA A 178 11.14 22.61 -3.17
CA ALA A 178 9.72 22.89 -3.05
C ALA A 178 8.88 21.99 -3.97
N ASP A 179 9.27 21.84 -5.24
CA ASP A 179 8.53 20.99 -6.18
C ASP A 179 8.70 19.49 -5.87
N TYR A 180 9.90 19.07 -5.44
CA TYR A 180 10.17 17.70 -5.02
C TYR A 180 9.28 17.30 -3.83
N LEU A 181 9.24 18.12 -2.77
CA LEU A 181 8.37 17.87 -1.61
C LEU A 181 6.90 17.87 -1.99
N ARG A 182 6.46 18.78 -2.86
CA ARG A 182 5.08 18.78 -3.40
C ARG A 182 4.76 17.46 -4.08
N GLN A 183 5.63 16.98 -4.97
CA GLN A 183 5.44 15.71 -5.68
C GLN A 183 5.49 14.51 -4.74
N ALA A 184 6.40 14.50 -3.76
CA ALA A 184 6.51 13.45 -2.75
C ALA A 184 5.23 13.33 -1.90
N ILE A 185 4.69 14.47 -1.43
CA ILE A 185 3.41 14.51 -0.69
C ILE A 185 2.27 13.96 -1.53
N MET A 186 2.17 14.37 -2.81
CA MET A 186 1.15 13.87 -3.72
C MET A 186 1.30 12.38 -4.03
N CYS A 187 2.55 11.89 -4.11
CA CYS A 187 2.86 10.48 -4.35
C CYS A 187 2.53 9.61 -3.14
N ALA A 188 2.86 10.08 -1.93
CA ALA A 188 2.61 9.36 -0.69
C ALA A 188 1.13 9.36 -0.27
N ALA A 189 0.41 10.46 -0.57
CA ALA A 189 -1.02 10.64 -0.34
C ALA A 189 -1.50 10.12 1.04
N ASP A 190 -1.03 10.76 2.12
CA ASP A 190 -1.40 10.39 3.48
C ASP A 190 -2.92 10.47 3.69
N THR A 191 -3.57 9.34 4.00
CA THR A 191 -5.02 9.26 4.28
C THR A 191 -5.38 9.21 5.76
N ASN A 192 -4.43 9.48 6.66
CA ASN A 192 -4.75 9.68 8.07
C ASN A 192 -5.74 10.86 8.24
N LEU A 193 -6.79 10.66 9.04
CA LEU A 193 -7.83 11.66 9.26
C LEU A 193 -7.50 12.55 10.46
N GLU A 194 -7.72 13.86 10.28
CA GLU A 194 -7.60 14.86 11.33
C GLU A 194 -8.97 15.47 11.64
N PRO A 195 -9.50 15.32 12.87
CA PRO A 195 -10.75 15.92 13.26
C PRO A 195 -10.59 17.44 13.38
N ILE A 196 -11.71 18.10 13.15
CA ILE A 196 -11.82 19.55 13.24
C ILE A 196 -12.40 19.90 14.62
N ASP A 197 -11.80 20.86 15.30
CA ASP A 197 -12.27 21.38 16.58
C ASP A 197 -13.58 22.17 16.41
N LYS A 198 -14.18 22.59 17.53
CA LYS A 198 -15.44 23.36 17.54
C LYS A 198 -15.33 24.71 16.82
N ASN A 199 -14.12 25.20 16.58
CA ASN A 199 -13.82 26.48 15.94
C ASN A 199 -13.47 26.32 14.45
N GLY A 200 -13.49 25.11 13.90
CA GLY A 200 -13.15 24.86 12.51
C GLY A 200 -11.66 24.64 12.25
N ASN A 201 -10.83 24.45 13.28
CA ASN A 201 -9.39 24.24 13.14
C ASN A 201 -9.01 22.78 13.32
N SER A 202 -7.99 22.32 12.60
CA SER A 202 -7.22 21.14 12.97
C SER A 202 -5.75 21.51 13.05
N ASP A 203 -5.07 21.10 14.11
CA ASP A 203 -3.63 21.25 14.26
C ASP A 203 -2.86 19.95 14.00
N GLY A 204 -3.59 18.85 13.73
CA GLY A 204 -3.07 17.52 13.42
C GLY A 204 -2.38 16.79 14.57
N TRP A 205 -2.30 17.38 15.77
CA TRP A 205 -1.58 16.81 16.92
C TRP A 205 -2.47 15.89 17.77
N ASN A 206 -1.84 14.96 18.49
CA ASN A 206 -2.50 13.98 19.36
C ASN A 206 -3.52 13.06 18.66
N MET A 207 -3.50 13.04 17.33
CA MET A 207 -4.31 12.16 16.51
C MET A 207 -3.56 10.84 16.27
N ILE A 208 -4.26 9.72 16.46
CA ILE A 208 -3.71 8.41 16.14
C ILE A 208 -3.52 8.33 14.63
N ARG A 209 -2.28 8.16 14.21
CA ARG A 209 -1.92 7.92 12.81
C ARG A 209 -1.38 6.52 12.62
N THR A 210 -1.58 5.98 11.43
CA THR A 210 -0.90 4.77 10.95
C THR A 210 0.20 5.18 9.98
N CYS A 211 1.44 4.83 10.32
CA CYS A 211 2.65 5.26 9.63
C CYS A 211 3.48 4.04 9.18
N ARG A 212 4.25 4.22 8.10
CA ARG A 212 5.32 3.28 7.75
C ARG A 212 6.40 3.31 8.83
N ASP A 213 7.08 2.19 9.02
CA ASP A 213 8.14 2.05 10.01
C ASP A 213 9.39 2.83 9.60
N PHE A 214 9.50 4.08 10.09
CA PHE A 214 10.63 4.96 9.81
C PHE A 214 11.94 4.41 10.37
N ASP A 215 11.92 3.88 11.60
CA ASP A 215 13.11 3.33 12.26
C ASP A 215 13.63 2.10 11.53
N GLY A 216 12.72 1.26 11.00
CA GLY A 216 13.05 0.15 10.12
C GLY A 216 13.74 0.62 8.83
N VAL A 217 13.20 1.66 8.17
CA VAL A 217 13.82 2.24 6.95
C VAL A 217 15.19 2.86 7.26
N HIS A 218 15.31 3.56 8.38
CA HIS A 218 16.57 4.15 8.86
C HIS A 218 17.64 3.09 9.11
N SER A 219 17.29 2.05 9.85
CA SER A 219 18.20 0.94 10.18
C SER A 219 18.62 0.19 8.93
N TRP A 220 17.66 -0.12 8.04
CA TRP A 220 17.95 -0.76 6.77
C TRP A 220 18.90 0.10 5.92
N SER A 221 18.62 1.39 5.77
CA SER A 221 19.46 2.29 4.99
C SER A 221 20.88 2.38 5.56
N SER A 222 21.03 2.46 6.88
CA SER A 222 22.33 2.44 7.55
C SER A 222 23.12 1.16 7.26
N SER A 223 22.45 0.00 7.17
CA SER A 223 23.11 -1.29 6.88
C SER A 223 23.65 -1.41 5.45
N TRP A 224 23.10 -0.61 4.52
CA TRP A 224 23.50 -0.56 3.12
C TRP A 224 24.22 0.73 2.74
N ALA A 225 24.70 1.49 3.75
CA ALA A 225 25.34 2.78 3.57
C ALA A 225 26.56 2.68 2.65
N ASN A 226 26.60 3.56 1.64
CA ASN A 226 27.73 3.63 0.71
C ASN A 226 28.89 4.51 1.24
N THR A 227 28.65 5.32 2.28
CA THR A 227 29.65 6.19 2.91
C THR A 227 29.47 6.19 4.43
N THR A 228 30.45 6.75 5.15
CA THR A 228 30.37 6.97 6.61
C THR A 228 29.90 8.37 6.99
N GLU A 229 29.43 9.15 6.00
CA GLU A 229 29.00 10.53 6.22
C GLU A 229 27.77 10.62 7.14
N ARG A 230 27.62 11.78 7.78
CA ARG A 230 26.52 12.09 8.70
C ARG A 230 26.05 13.52 8.50
N GLY A 231 24.83 13.78 8.97
CA GLY A 231 24.20 15.10 8.95
C GLY A 231 23.16 15.27 7.83
N VAL A 232 22.23 16.21 8.03
CA VAL A 232 21.13 16.50 7.09
C VAL A 232 21.57 17.39 5.93
N ILE A 233 22.45 18.36 6.20
CA ILE A 233 23.00 19.29 5.20
C ILE A 233 24.51 19.05 5.12
N ASP A 234 25.07 19.32 3.94
CA ASP A 234 26.46 19.05 3.59
C ASP A 234 27.49 19.77 4.45
#